data_AF-A0A2V8BZV6-F1
#
_entry.id   AF-A0A2V8BZV6-F1
#
_cell.length_a   1.000
_cell.length_b   1.000
_cell.length_c   1.000
_cell.angle_alpha   90.00
_cell.angle_beta   90.00
_cell.angle_gamma   90.00
#
_symmetry.space_group_name_H-M   'P 1'
#
loop_
_entity.id
_entity.type
_entity.pdbx_description
1 polymer ?
#
loop_
_entity_poly.entity_id
_entity_poly.type
_entity_poly.pdbx_seq_one_letter_code
_entity_poly.pdbx_strand_id
1 'polypeptide(L)'
;MNVVSAQQAPQPRASTRPSGSRPVATVQDLMLAMVDPSSDVVFEAVSTTISIRGQETKTPKNDHEWAVVRNNALTLVEAGNLLMMPGRRIASPASMAAADALAEESTSVAEKASAIELTPDQIAKLVASDRATWIARAQDRATWIARAQELVAAATRALNATEKKDAEALLDSGDAIDAACEHCHLKYWYPKNKK
;
A
#
# COMPACT_ATOMS: atom_id res chain seq x y z
N MET A 1 29.16 37.38 59.91
CA MET A 1 29.42 36.87 58.55
C MET A 1 28.15 36.20 58.05
N ASN A 2 27.46 36.76 57.06
CA ASN A 2 26.27 36.15 56.45
C ASN A 2 26.57 35.88 54.98
N VAL A 3 26.56 34.60 54.58
CA VAL A 3 26.67 34.19 53.18
C VAL A 3 25.29 34.28 52.55
N VAL A 4 25.12 35.20 51.60
CA VAL A 4 23.93 35.30 50.76
C VAL A 4 24.02 34.21 49.69
N SER A 5 23.14 33.22 49.78
CA SER A 5 23.00 32.17 48.77
C SER A 5 22.26 32.74 47.55
N ALA A 6 22.93 32.82 46.41
CA ALA A 6 22.30 33.23 45.15
C ALA A 6 21.34 32.13 44.67
N GLN A 7 20.04 32.46 44.58
CA GLN A 7 19.04 31.60 43.94
C GLN A 7 19.23 31.64 42.42
N GLN A 8 19.51 30.47 41.83
CA GLN A 8 19.48 30.29 40.37
C GLN A 8 18.04 30.50 39.86
N ALA A 9 17.90 31.34 38.83
CA ALA A 9 16.65 31.54 38.13
C ALA A 9 16.18 30.23 37.44
N PRO A 10 14.86 29.96 37.37
CA PRO A 10 14.34 28.79 36.71
C PRO A 10 14.62 28.89 35.20
N GLN A 11 15.37 27.92 34.65
CA GLN A 11 15.54 27.84 33.20
C GLN A 11 14.20 27.50 32.53
N PRO A 12 13.88 28.12 31.38
CA PRO A 12 12.69 27.75 30.63
C PRO A 12 12.80 26.28 30.22
N ARG A 13 11.79 25.47 30.55
CA ARG A 13 11.70 24.07 30.11
C ARG A 13 11.80 24.07 28.58
N ALA A 14 12.80 23.38 28.05
CA ALA A 14 12.86 23.08 26.63
C ALA A 14 11.52 22.46 26.21
N SER A 15 10.82 23.14 25.30
CA SER A 15 9.62 22.60 24.68
C SER A 15 10.01 21.36 23.89
N THR A 16 9.62 20.17 24.37
CA THR A 16 9.68 18.93 23.60
C THR A 16 8.78 19.08 22.37
N ARG A 17 9.35 19.51 21.24
CA ARG A 17 8.68 19.45 19.94
C ARG A 17 8.37 17.97 19.68
N PRO A 18 7.15 17.59 19.26
CA PRO A 18 6.83 16.19 19.00
C PRO A 18 7.83 15.63 17.99
N SER A 19 8.57 14.61 18.38
CA SER A 19 9.61 13.95 17.59
C SER A 19 9.05 12.95 16.55
N GLY A 20 7.76 13.03 16.25
CA GLY A 20 7.10 12.15 15.28
C GLY A 20 7.21 12.71 13.86
N SER A 21 7.64 11.87 12.92
CA SER A 21 7.52 12.16 11.49
C SER A 21 6.03 12.21 11.10
N ARG A 22 5.59 13.34 10.53
CA ARG A 22 4.22 13.48 10.01
C ARG A 22 4.15 12.88 8.60
N PRO A 23 3.23 11.95 8.31
CA PRO A 23 3.00 11.51 6.94
C PRO A 23 2.73 12.68 5.99
N VAL A 24 3.49 12.74 4.89
CA VAL A 24 3.28 13.70 3.80
C VAL A 24 2.28 13.11 2.81
N ALA A 25 2.58 11.91 2.30
CA ALA A 25 1.75 11.14 1.39
C ALA A 25 0.44 10.66 2.03
N THR A 26 -0.61 10.60 1.22
CA THR A 26 -1.89 9.97 1.55
C THR A 26 -1.81 8.45 1.35
N VAL A 27 -2.88 7.72 1.69
CA VAL A 27 -3.00 6.29 1.35
C VAL A 27 -3.01 6.14 -0.17
N GLN A 28 -3.81 6.94 -0.87
CA GLN A 28 -3.89 6.88 -2.34
C GLN A 28 -2.54 7.13 -3.00
N ASP A 29 -1.75 8.08 -2.50
CA ASP A 29 -0.39 8.31 -3.02
C ASP A 29 0.51 7.07 -2.85
N LEU A 30 0.41 6.36 -1.71
CA LEU A 30 1.18 5.13 -1.51
C LEU A 30 0.70 4.00 -2.41
N MET A 31 -0.60 3.90 -2.67
CA MET A 31 -1.14 2.90 -3.60
C MET A 31 -0.56 3.14 -5.00
N LEU A 32 -0.78 4.34 -5.55
CA LEU A 32 -0.37 4.69 -6.90
C LEU A 32 1.15 4.68 -7.12
N ALA A 33 1.92 5.17 -6.14
CA ALA A 33 3.36 5.38 -6.33
C ALA A 33 4.23 4.20 -5.88
N MET A 34 3.68 3.29 -5.06
CA MET A 34 4.47 2.21 -4.46
C MET A 34 3.77 0.86 -4.55
N VAL A 35 2.53 0.74 -4.09
CA VAL A 35 1.87 -0.58 -3.98
C VAL A 35 1.53 -1.13 -5.35
N ASP A 36 0.80 -0.38 -6.18
CA ASP A 36 0.33 -0.84 -7.49
C ASP A 36 1.49 -1.19 -8.43
N PRO A 37 2.44 -0.27 -8.72
CA PRO A 37 3.54 -0.59 -9.65
C PRO A 37 4.48 -1.69 -9.13
N SER A 38 4.66 -1.81 -7.80
CA SER A 38 5.49 -2.89 -7.27
C SER A 38 4.77 -4.24 -7.31
N SER A 39 3.45 -4.25 -7.13
CA SER A 39 2.61 -5.45 -7.24
C SER A 39 2.62 -5.98 -8.66
N ASP A 40 2.49 -5.09 -9.66
CA ASP A 40 2.56 -5.48 -11.08
C ASP A 40 3.87 -6.18 -11.40
N VAL A 41 5.01 -5.64 -10.96
CA VAL A 41 6.31 -6.27 -11.19
C VAL A 41 6.40 -7.65 -10.52
N VAL A 42 5.84 -7.81 -9.32
CA VAL A 42 5.84 -9.09 -8.60
C VAL A 42 4.93 -10.11 -9.27
N PHE A 43 3.70 -9.72 -9.64
CA PHE A 43 2.73 -10.60 -10.29
C PHE A 43 3.16 -11.01 -11.70
N GLU A 44 3.78 -10.10 -12.45
CA GLU A 44 4.24 -10.39 -13.80
C GLU A 44 5.57 -11.15 -13.83
N ALA A 45 6.27 -11.29 -12.70
CA ALA A 45 7.57 -11.94 -12.64
C ALA A 45 7.49 -13.44 -13.00
N VAL A 46 6.42 -14.11 -12.58
CA VAL A 46 6.22 -15.54 -12.81
C VAL A 46 4.82 -15.79 -13.35
N SER A 47 4.71 -16.45 -14.49
CA SER A 47 3.42 -16.84 -15.06
C SER A 47 3.51 -18.19 -15.75
N THR A 48 2.41 -18.94 -15.73
CA THR A 48 2.28 -20.20 -16.47
C THR A 48 1.16 -20.06 -17.49
N THR A 49 1.51 -20.08 -18.78
CA THR A 49 0.56 -19.99 -19.88
C THR A 49 0.35 -21.36 -20.51
N ILE A 50 -0.89 -21.87 -20.48
CA ILE A 50 -1.27 -23.11 -21.16
C ILE A 50 -1.97 -22.74 -22.47
N SER A 51 -1.46 -23.24 -23.59
CA SER A 51 -2.04 -23.01 -24.92
C SER A 51 -2.13 -24.29 -25.73
N ILE A 52 -2.79 -24.23 -26.90
CA ILE A 52 -2.80 -25.33 -27.87
C ILE A 52 -1.38 -25.74 -28.35
N ARG A 53 -0.37 -24.91 -28.13
CA ARG A 53 1.03 -25.17 -28.46
C ARG A 53 1.83 -25.80 -27.32
N GLY A 54 1.21 -25.99 -26.14
CA GLY A 54 1.86 -26.48 -24.94
C GLY A 54 1.85 -25.46 -23.79
N GLN A 55 2.56 -25.81 -22.72
CA GLN A 55 2.73 -24.98 -21.52
C GLN A 55 4.03 -24.19 -21.61
N GLU A 56 3.97 -22.88 -21.40
CA GLU A 56 5.13 -21.99 -21.29
C GLU A 56 5.15 -21.32 -19.91
N THR A 57 6.28 -21.40 -19.22
CA THR A 57 6.47 -20.75 -17.91
C THR A 57 7.43 -19.58 -18.05
N LYS A 58 6.97 -18.37 -17.69
CA LYS A 58 7.80 -17.17 -17.53
C LYS A 58 8.37 -17.15 -16.11
N THR A 59 9.67 -16.94 -15.99
CA THR A 59 10.38 -16.71 -14.71
C THR A 59 11.57 -15.78 -14.92
N PRO A 60 12.08 -15.10 -13.87
CA PRO A 60 13.29 -14.29 -13.97
C PRO A 60 14.51 -15.15 -14.34
N LYS A 61 15.27 -14.73 -15.36
CA LYS A 61 16.29 -15.56 -16.02
C LYS A 61 17.72 -15.29 -15.55
N ASN A 62 17.94 -14.14 -14.93
CA ASN A 62 19.26 -13.68 -14.52
C ASN A 62 19.18 -12.89 -13.21
N ASP A 63 20.34 -12.63 -12.63
CA ASP A 63 20.47 -11.98 -11.32
C ASP A 63 19.89 -10.57 -11.30
N HIS A 64 19.96 -9.85 -12.43
CA HIS A 64 19.37 -8.53 -12.56
C HIS A 64 17.85 -8.58 -12.49
N GLU A 65 17.21 -9.49 -13.25
CA GLU A 65 15.75 -9.66 -13.20
C GLU A 65 15.27 -10.08 -11.80
N TRP A 66 15.98 -11.01 -11.14
CA TRP A 66 15.69 -11.36 -9.75
C TRP A 66 15.82 -10.18 -8.79
N ALA A 67 16.85 -9.35 -8.96
CA ALA A 67 17.05 -8.15 -8.13
C ALA A 67 15.94 -7.11 -8.34
N VAL A 68 15.44 -6.94 -9.57
CA VAL A 68 14.29 -6.06 -9.86
C VAL A 68 13.05 -6.52 -9.11
N VAL A 69 12.71 -7.82 -9.19
CA VAL A 69 11.53 -8.36 -8.50
C VAL A 69 11.71 -8.27 -6.98
N ARG A 70 12.91 -8.61 -6.46
CA ARG A 70 13.26 -8.48 -5.05
C ARG A 70 13.02 -7.06 -4.53
N ASN A 71 13.49 -6.05 -5.26
CA ASN A 71 13.37 -4.66 -4.84
C ASN A 71 11.90 -4.22 -4.81
N ASN A 72 11.07 -4.69 -5.75
CA ASN A 72 9.63 -4.39 -5.73
C ASN A 72 8.90 -5.12 -4.60
N ALA A 73 9.24 -6.38 -4.33
CA ALA A 73 8.71 -7.09 -3.16
C ALA A 73 9.09 -6.38 -1.84
N LEU A 74 10.32 -5.88 -1.72
CA LEU A 74 10.75 -5.06 -0.58
C LEU A 74 9.95 -3.75 -0.49
N THR A 75 9.71 -3.07 -1.61
CA THR A 75 8.86 -1.88 -1.64
C THR A 75 7.46 -2.17 -1.14
N LEU A 76 6.86 -3.32 -1.49
CA LEU A 76 5.55 -3.72 -0.96
C LEU A 76 5.55 -3.93 0.54
N VAL A 77 6.57 -4.61 1.08
CA VAL A 77 6.75 -4.81 2.52
C VAL A 77 6.78 -3.45 3.24
N GLU A 78 7.60 -2.53 2.76
CA GLU A 78 7.72 -1.22 3.41
C GLU A 78 6.51 -0.31 3.16
N ALA A 79 5.86 -0.39 2.00
CA ALA A 79 4.62 0.31 1.73
C ALA A 79 3.50 -0.13 2.69
N GLY A 80 3.40 -1.44 2.98
CA GLY A 80 2.52 -1.97 4.01
C GLY A 80 2.78 -1.37 5.39
N ASN A 81 4.05 -1.21 5.78
CA ASN A 81 4.42 -0.51 7.01
C ASN A 81 4.00 0.97 6.99
N LEU A 82 4.22 1.65 5.87
CA LEU A 82 3.85 3.06 5.71
C LEU A 82 2.34 3.27 5.80
N LEU A 83 1.52 2.36 5.28
CA LEU A 83 0.06 2.40 5.39
C LEU A 83 -0.41 2.39 6.85
N MET A 84 0.35 1.76 7.75
CA MET A 84 0.05 1.73 9.18
C MET A 84 0.44 3.00 9.94
N MET A 85 1.09 4.00 9.34
CA MET A 85 1.48 5.21 10.09
C MET A 85 0.26 5.99 10.64
N PRO A 86 0.32 6.50 11.89
CA PRO A 86 -0.76 7.30 12.46
C PRO A 86 -0.88 8.66 11.76
N GLY A 87 -2.11 9.18 11.67
CA GLY A 87 -2.37 10.50 11.08
C GLY A 87 -2.21 10.58 9.55
N ARG A 88 -2.05 9.44 8.86
CA ARG A 88 -2.05 9.38 7.40
C ARG A 88 -3.46 9.66 6.87
N ARG A 89 -3.56 10.60 5.93
CA ARG A 89 -4.83 10.93 5.24
C ARG A 89 -5.11 9.87 4.17
N ILE A 90 -6.38 9.62 3.86
CA ILE A 90 -6.75 8.66 2.81
C ILE A 90 -6.43 9.19 1.41
N ALA A 91 -6.87 10.41 1.09
CA ALA A 91 -6.67 11.05 -0.20
C ALA A 91 -6.56 12.58 -0.05
N SER A 92 -6.18 13.26 -1.12
CA SER A 92 -6.12 14.71 -1.27
C SER A 92 -6.52 15.11 -2.69
N PRO A 93 -6.88 16.37 -2.97
CA PRO A 93 -7.17 16.80 -4.34
C PRO A 93 -6.04 16.49 -5.34
N ALA A 94 -4.78 16.63 -4.89
CA ALA A 94 -3.61 16.32 -5.73
C ALA A 94 -3.47 14.81 -6.01
N SER A 95 -3.69 13.96 -5.01
CA SER A 95 -3.61 12.50 -5.18
C SER A 95 -4.75 11.97 -6.07
N MET A 96 -5.93 12.59 -6.00
CA MET A 96 -7.06 12.26 -6.87
C MET A 96 -6.76 12.66 -8.33
N ALA A 97 -6.27 13.88 -8.55
CA ALA A 97 -5.89 14.32 -9.90
C ALA A 97 -4.77 13.48 -10.51
N ALA A 98 -3.83 13.00 -9.68
CA ALA A 98 -2.81 12.06 -10.12
C ALA A 98 -3.41 10.71 -10.52
N ALA A 99 -4.37 10.18 -9.75
CA ALA A 99 -5.09 8.95 -10.09
C ALA A 99 -5.80 9.08 -11.45
N ASP A 100 -6.52 10.19 -11.66
CA ASP A 100 -7.26 10.44 -12.90
C ASP A 100 -6.32 10.50 -14.12
N ALA A 101 -5.19 11.22 -13.98
CA ALA A 101 -4.19 11.32 -15.05
C ALA A 101 -3.56 9.97 -15.41
N LEU A 102 -3.28 9.11 -14.42
CA LEU A 102 -2.74 7.77 -14.65
C LEU A 102 -3.77 6.84 -15.31
N ALA A 103 -5.05 6.97 -14.94
CA ALA A 103 -6.13 6.17 -15.52
C ALA A 103 -6.37 6.49 -17.01
N GLU A 104 -6.19 7.74 -17.44
CA GLU A 104 -6.36 8.14 -18.85
C GLU A 104 -5.30 7.54 -19.79
N GLU A 105 -4.09 7.28 -19.28
CA GLU A 105 -2.96 6.77 -20.08
C GLU A 105 -2.86 5.22 -20.03
N SER A 106 -3.62 4.56 -19.16
CA SER A 106 -3.61 3.10 -19.07
C SER A 106 -4.15 2.42 -20.34
N THR A 107 -3.34 1.50 -20.86
CA THR A 107 -3.69 0.65 -22.00
C THR A 107 -4.21 -0.73 -21.56
N SER A 108 -4.18 -1.06 -20.27
CA SER A 108 -4.55 -2.39 -19.79
C SER A 108 -6.07 -2.59 -19.84
N VAL A 109 -6.49 -3.73 -20.38
CA VAL A 109 -7.92 -4.10 -20.46
C VAL A 109 -8.47 -4.43 -19.07
N ALA A 110 -7.59 -4.77 -18.11
CA ALA A 110 -7.90 -4.98 -16.71
C ALA A 110 -8.22 -3.65 -15.98
N GLU A 111 -7.46 -2.59 -16.22
CA GLU A 111 -7.80 -1.23 -15.74
C GLU A 111 -8.99 -0.63 -16.48
N LYS A 112 -9.19 -0.93 -17.77
CA LYS A 112 -10.41 -0.55 -18.51
C LYS A 112 -11.65 -1.34 -18.09
N ALA A 113 -11.48 -2.51 -17.47
CA ALA A 113 -12.56 -3.30 -16.88
C ALA A 113 -12.98 -2.80 -15.47
N SER A 114 -12.44 -1.67 -15.01
CA SER A 114 -12.88 -0.92 -13.82
C SER A 114 -14.30 -0.32 -13.94
N ALA A 115 -15.15 -0.79 -14.86
CA ALA A 115 -16.60 -0.55 -14.81
C ALA A 115 -17.26 -1.09 -13.51
N ILE A 116 -16.48 -1.74 -12.65
CA ILE A 116 -16.81 -2.26 -11.31
C ILE A 116 -16.26 -1.34 -10.19
N GLU A 117 -15.33 -0.43 -10.51
CA GLU A 117 -14.77 0.55 -9.57
C GLU A 117 -15.61 1.83 -9.57
N LEU A 118 -15.76 2.43 -8.40
CA LEU A 118 -16.48 3.69 -8.28
C LEU A 118 -15.66 4.80 -8.95
N THR A 119 -16.30 5.61 -9.80
CA THR A 119 -15.64 6.81 -10.33
C THR A 119 -15.30 7.80 -9.22
N PRO A 120 -14.29 8.67 -9.39
CA PRO A 120 -13.94 9.70 -8.42
C PRO A 120 -15.14 10.54 -7.92
N ASP A 121 -16.06 10.89 -8.82
CA ASP A 121 -17.30 11.61 -8.50
C ASP A 121 -18.28 10.76 -7.66
N GLN A 122 -18.35 9.46 -7.92
CA GLN A 122 -19.16 8.53 -7.14
C GLN A 122 -18.55 8.30 -5.75
N ILE A 123 -17.21 8.24 -5.65
CA ILE A 123 -16.48 8.19 -4.38
C ILE A 123 -16.73 9.48 -3.60
N ALA A 124 -16.59 10.66 -4.23
CA ALA A 124 -16.82 11.95 -3.59
C ALA A 124 -18.27 12.10 -3.08
N LYS A 125 -19.26 11.65 -3.85
CA LYS A 125 -20.66 11.61 -3.42
C LYS A 125 -20.89 10.63 -2.27
N LEU A 126 -20.28 9.46 -2.28
CA LEU A 126 -20.37 8.48 -1.17
C LEU A 126 -19.68 8.97 0.11
N VAL A 127 -18.52 9.62 -0.02
CA VAL A 127 -17.78 10.26 1.08
C VAL A 127 -18.58 11.42 1.67
N ALA A 128 -19.30 12.18 0.84
CA ALA A 128 -20.17 13.26 1.29
C ALA A 128 -21.47 12.76 1.93
N SER A 129 -22.09 11.70 1.38
CA SER A 129 -23.38 11.19 1.83
C SER A 129 -23.31 10.45 3.16
N ASP A 130 -22.13 9.94 3.52
CA ASP A 130 -21.96 9.17 4.75
C ASP A 130 -20.58 9.42 5.38
N ARG A 131 -20.23 10.70 5.49
CA ARG A 131 -18.94 11.16 6.03
C ARG A 131 -18.66 10.61 7.42
N ALA A 132 -19.70 10.42 8.23
CA ALA A 132 -19.59 9.85 9.58
C ALA A 132 -19.26 8.35 9.55
N THR A 133 -19.88 7.54 8.68
CA THR A 133 -19.52 6.11 8.53
C THR A 133 -18.20 5.93 7.80
N TRP A 134 -17.84 6.82 6.88
CA TRP A 134 -16.53 6.80 6.24
C TRP A 134 -15.42 7.15 7.22
N ILE A 135 -15.63 8.18 8.06
CA ILE A 135 -14.74 8.50 9.19
C ILE A 135 -14.71 7.34 10.19
N ALA A 136 -15.85 6.71 10.51
CA ALA A 136 -15.91 5.56 11.43
C ALA A 136 -15.19 4.31 10.86
N ARG A 137 -15.26 4.08 9.54
CA ARG A 137 -14.48 3.03 8.85
C ARG A 137 -13.00 3.35 8.82
N ALA A 138 -12.63 4.60 8.54
CA ALA A 138 -11.26 5.10 8.68
C ALA A 138 -10.77 5.06 10.14
N GLN A 139 -11.69 5.04 11.12
CA GLN A 139 -11.42 4.90 12.55
C GLN A 139 -11.34 3.45 13.05
N ASP A 140 -11.68 2.43 12.24
CA ASP A 140 -11.39 1.02 12.55
C ASP A 140 -9.90 0.71 12.34
N ARG A 141 -9.10 1.40 13.15
CA ARG A 141 -7.65 1.43 13.07
C ARG A 141 -7.05 0.05 13.32
N ALA A 142 -7.67 -0.76 14.16
CA ALA A 142 -7.21 -2.12 14.44
C ALA A 142 -7.37 -3.02 13.22
N THR A 143 -8.54 -3.00 12.55
CA THR A 143 -8.70 -3.79 11.33
C THR A 143 -7.82 -3.28 10.19
N TRP A 144 -7.68 -1.96 10.06
CA TRP A 144 -6.75 -1.37 9.08
C TRP A 144 -5.32 -1.89 9.28
N ILE A 145 -4.82 -1.84 10.51
CA ILE A 145 -3.49 -2.36 10.86
C ILE A 145 -3.40 -3.86 10.55
N ALA A 146 -4.41 -4.65 10.91
CA ALA A 146 -4.40 -6.08 10.65
C ALA A 146 -4.33 -6.40 9.15
N ARG A 147 -5.11 -5.70 8.31
CA ARG A 147 -5.06 -5.86 6.85
C ARG A 147 -3.71 -5.45 6.26
N ALA A 148 -3.14 -4.33 6.72
CA ALA A 148 -1.81 -3.91 6.28
C ALA A 148 -0.73 -4.92 6.71
N GLN A 149 -0.83 -5.51 7.90
CA GLN A 149 0.06 -6.57 8.35
C GLN A 149 -0.05 -7.86 7.51
N GLU A 150 -1.26 -8.20 7.04
CA GLU A 150 -1.46 -9.31 6.11
C GLU A 150 -0.71 -9.07 4.79
N LEU A 151 -0.79 -7.86 4.23
CA LEU A 151 -0.02 -7.47 3.04
C LEU A 151 1.49 -7.55 3.31
N VAL A 152 1.98 -7.00 4.42
CA VAL A 152 3.40 -7.09 4.82
C VAL A 152 3.84 -8.54 4.90
N ALA A 153 3.05 -9.41 5.52
CA ALA A 153 3.36 -10.83 5.66
C ALA A 153 3.39 -11.55 4.30
N ALA A 154 2.43 -11.28 3.43
CA ALA A 154 2.37 -11.86 2.08
C ALA A 154 3.55 -11.39 1.21
N ALA A 155 3.81 -10.08 1.17
CA ALA A 155 4.94 -9.49 0.45
C ALA A 155 6.29 -9.96 0.99
N THR A 156 6.41 -10.24 2.30
CA THR A 156 7.61 -10.83 2.90
C THR A 156 7.87 -12.25 2.36
N ARG A 157 6.82 -13.03 2.07
CA ARG A 157 6.98 -14.35 1.42
C ARG A 157 7.55 -14.19 0.01
N ALA A 158 7.02 -13.25 -0.76
CA ALA A 158 7.53 -12.92 -2.09
C ALA A 158 9.00 -12.46 -2.03
N LEU A 159 9.33 -11.57 -1.09
CA LEU A 159 10.70 -11.12 -0.87
C LEU A 159 11.64 -12.30 -0.58
N ASN A 160 11.27 -13.17 0.36
CA ASN A 160 12.05 -14.36 0.69
C ASN A 160 12.21 -15.32 -0.51
N ALA A 161 11.17 -15.47 -1.34
CA ALA A 161 11.23 -16.27 -2.56
C ALA A 161 12.23 -15.68 -3.56
N THR A 162 12.25 -14.35 -3.74
CA THR A 162 13.20 -13.68 -4.64
C THR A 162 14.65 -13.81 -4.17
N GLU A 163 14.91 -13.75 -2.86
CA GLU A 163 16.26 -13.94 -2.30
C GLU A 163 16.78 -15.37 -2.50
N LYS A 164 15.87 -16.35 -2.55
CA LYS A 164 16.18 -17.76 -2.84
C LYS A 164 16.13 -18.10 -4.33
N LYS A 165 15.68 -17.15 -5.18
CA LYS A 165 15.38 -17.38 -6.60
C LYS A 165 14.42 -18.54 -6.82
N ASP A 166 13.41 -18.65 -5.96
CA ASP A 166 12.40 -19.71 -5.97
C ASP A 166 11.16 -19.24 -6.73
N ALA A 167 11.01 -19.68 -7.98
CA ALA A 167 9.93 -19.25 -8.85
C ALA A 167 8.56 -19.83 -8.45
N GLU A 168 8.53 -21.03 -7.88
CA GLU A 168 7.29 -21.66 -7.42
C GLU A 168 6.78 -20.95 -6.17
N ALA A 169 7.66 -20.72 -5.18
CA ALA A 169 7.28 -19.95 -4.00
C ALA A 169 6.91 -18.49 -4.32
N LEU A 170 7.51 -17.90 -5.36
CA LEU A 170 7.14 -16.57 -5.83
C LEU A 170 5.75 -16.57 -6.47
N LEU A 171 5.43 -17.58 -7.30
CA LEU A 171 4.09 -17.74 -7.87
C LEU A 171 3.03 -17.91 -6.78
N ASP A 172 3.27 -18.81 -5.82
CA ASP A 172 2.37 -19.05 -4.68
C ASP A 172 2.17 -17.81 -3.80
N SER A 173 3.20 -16.96 -3.71
CA SER A 173 3.09 -15.70 -2.97
C SER A 173 2.14 -14.69 -3.65
N GLY A 174 1.93 -14.82 -4.97
CA GLY A 174 0.99 -14.00 -5.72
C GLY A 174 -0.44 -14.12 -5.18
N ASP A 175 -0.93 -15.34 -5.01
CA ASP A 175 -2.28 -15.60 -4.46
C ASP A 175 -2.46 -15.01 -3.05
N ALA A 176 -1.41 -15.08 -2.22
CA ALA A 176 -1.44 -14.52 -0.87
C ALA A 176 -1.47 -12.98 -0.88
N ILE A 177 -0.75 -12.35 -1.82
CA ILE A 177 -0.76 -10.89 -1.98
C ILE A 177 -2.12 -10.44 -2.51
N ASP A 178 -2.66 -11.10 -3.54
CA ASP A 178 -3.99 -10.82 -4.09
C ASP A 178 -5.09 -10.89 -3.01
N ALA A 179 -5.10 -11.96 -2.22
CA ALA A 179 -6.04 -12.09 -1.11
C ALA A 179 -5.89 -10.96 -0.08
N ALA A 180 -4.67 -10.53 0.24
CA ALA A 180 -4.44 -9.42 1.16
C ALA A 180 -4.94 -8.08 0.58
N CYS A 181 -4.75 -7.85 -0.72
CA CYS A 181 -5.29 -6.70 -1.45
C CYS A 181 -6.83 -6.69 -1.36
N GLU A 182 -7.47 -7.79 -1.73
CA GLU A 182 -8.93 -7.92 -1.74
C GLU A 182 -9.56 -7.77 -0.35
N HIS A 183 -8.97 -8.36 0.69
CA HIS A 183 -9.45 -8.21 2.07
C HIS A 183 -9.46 -6.75 2.54
N CYS A 184 -8.57 -5.91 2.00
CA CYS A 184 -8.55 -4.48 2.26
C CYS A 184 -9.55 -3.75 1.36
N HIS A 185 -9.49 -3.97 0.04
CA HIS A 185 -10.27 -3.22 -0.94
C HIS A 185 -11.77 -3.49 -0.85
N LEU A 186 -12.19 -4.74 -0.61
CA LEU A 186 -13.59 -5.07 -0.36
C LEU A 186 -14.13 -4.44 0.93
N LYS A 187 -13.28 -3.99 1.86
CA LYS A 187 -13.73 -3.28 3.06
C LYS A 187 -13.74 -1.77 2.88
N TYR A 188 -12.70 -1.23 2.23
CA TYR A 188 -12.42 0.21 2.27
C TYR A 188 -12.54 0.93 0.91
N TRP A 189 -12.43 0.21 -0.22
CA TRP A 189 -12.41 0.80 -1.57
C TRP A 189 -13.71 0.53 -2.35
N TYR A 190 -14.05 -0.75 -2.59
CA TYR A 190 -15.27 -1.16 -3.29
C TYR A 190 -16.18 -2.11 -2.46
N PRO A 191 -16.70 -1.66 -1.30
CA PRO A 191 -17.43 -2.53 -0.38
C PRO A 191 -18.77 -3.06 -0.88
N LYS A 192 -19.26 -2.58 -2.02
CA LYS A 192 -20.47 -3.08 -2.67
C LYS A 192 -20.23 -4.39 -3.44
N ASN A 193 -18.97 -4.80 -3.59
CA ASN A 193 -18.58 -6.01 -4.34
C ASN A 193 -18.32 -7.21 -3.43
N LYS A 194 -18.64 -7.11 -2.14
CA LYS A 194 -18.69 -8.29 -1.25
C LYS A 194 -19.78 -9.23 -1.77
N LYS A 195 -19.40 -10.38 -2.29
CA LYS A 195 -20.33 -11.48 -2.60
C LYS A 195 -20.98 -12.02 -1.34
#